data_AF-A0A830G533-F1
#
_entry.id   AF-A0A830G533-F1
#
_cell.length_a   1.000
_cell.length_b   1.000
_cell.length_c   1.000
_cell.angle_alpha   90.00
_cell.angle_beta   90.00
_cell.angle_gamma   90.00
#
_symmetry.space_group_name_H-M   'P 1'
#
loop_
_entity.id
_entity.type
_entity.pdbx_description
1 polymer ?
#
loop_
_entity_poly.entity_id
_entity_poly.type
_entity_poly.pdbx_seq_one_letter_code
_entity_poly.pdbx_strand_id
1 'polypeptide(L)'
;MVLSHRTMSGTFNDHATAQTTHQEGETRYVGSREQGETVVTTHPGGERLTPERSLRIARHSPSGFAVGYRGSGPAQLALAVLLDYTDNAALAREHYQTFKDDVIGQLEYGADGTWMLTDADIEHVLPDDVAPTA
;
A
#
# COMPACT_ATOMS: atom_id res chain seq x y z
N MET A 1 29.34 2.77 -55.81
CA MET A 1 27.96 3.13 -55.47
C MET A 1 28.03 3.89 -54.15
N VAL A 2 27.78 5.21 -54.21
CA VAL A 2 27.45 6.21 -53.15
C VAL A 2 28.07 6.05 -51.74
N LEU A 3 28.95 6.97 -51.31
CA LEU A 3 28.67 8.13 -50.41
C LEU A 3 28.14 7.71 -49.02
N SER A 4 28.52 8.19 -47.83
CA SER A 4 29.33 9.32 -47.35
C SER A 4 28.99 9.48 -45.82
N HIS A 5 29.76 10.27 -45.06
CA HIS A 5 29.47 10.89 -43.72
C HIS A 5 29.73 10.01 -42.48
N ARG A 6 30.64 10.31 -41.53
CA ARG A 6 30.92 11.49 -40.66
C ARG A 6 30.14 11.48 -39.32
N THR A 7 30.92 11.26 -38.25
CA THR A 7 30.82 11.69 -36.82
C THR A 7 29.47 11.78 -36.09
N MET A 8 29.41 11.13 -34.92
CA MET A 8 28.78 11.60 -33.66
C MET A 8 29.56 10.94 -32.51
N SER A 9 30.25 11.61 -31.58
CA SER A 9 29.86 12.69 -30.66
C SER A 9 28.62 12.32 -29.85
N GLY A 10 28.80 12.06 -28.56
CA GLY A 10 27.69 11.90 -27.62
C GLY A 10 28.06 11.02 -26.44
N THR A 11 28.63 11.66 -25.43
CA THR A 11 28.55 11.30 -24.01
C THR A 11 27.38 10.38 -23.67
N PHE A 12 27.65 9.14 -23.23
CA PHE A 12 26.66 8.41 -22.44
C PHE A 12 26.68 8.97 -21.03
N ASN A 13 25.68 9.83 -20.82
CA ASN A 13 25.42 10.56 -19.61
C ASN A 13 25.05 9.61 -18.48
N ASP A 14 25.53 9.94 -17.28
CA ASP A 14 25.06 9.45 -15.99
C ASP A 14 23.54 9.31 -15.94
N HIS A 15 23.08 8.08 -15.72
CA HIS A 15 21.78 7.82 -15.11
C HIS A 15 22.01 7.04 -13.83
N ALA A 16 22.58 7.74 -12.85
CA ALA A 16 22.27 7.52 -11.45
C ALA A 16 20.82 7.95 -11.21
N THR A 17 19.91 7.01 -11.39
CA THR A 17 18.65 6.95 -10.65
C THR A 17 18.30 5.48 -10.56
N ALA A 18 18.43 4.94 -9.35
CA ALA A 18 17.81 3.67 -8.99
C ALA A 18 16.32 3.81 -9.33
N GLN A 19 15.95 3.29 -10.51
CA GLN A 19 14.57 3.12 -10.88
C GLN A 19 14.04 2.11 -9.87
N THR A 20 13.28 2.61 -8.89
CA THR A 20 12.31 1.81 -8.18
C THR A 20 11.61 0.98 -9.23
N THR A 21 11.88 -0.33 -9.23
CA THR A 21 11.22 -1.32 -10.07
C THR A 21 9.75 -1.27 -9.71
N HIS A 22 9.00 -0.33 -10.27
CA HIS A 22 7.56 -0.39 -10.35
C HIS A 22 7.28 -1.59 -11.24
N GLN A 23 7.10 -2.76 -10.62
CA GLN A 23 6.41 -3.85 -11.27
C GLN A 23 5.00 -3.31 -11.54
N GLU A 24 4.69 -3.03 -12.80
CA GLU A 24 3.35 -2.62 -13.25
C GLU A 24 2.37 -3.77 -12.96
N GLY A 25 1.91 -3.86 -11.71
CA GLY A 25 1.11 -4.99 -11.21
C GLY A 25 1.06 -5.10 -9.69
N GLU A 26 2.01 -4.49 -8.97
CA GLU A 26 2.07 -4.53 -7.50
C GLU A 26 0.89 -3.76 -6.87
N THR A 27 0.14 -4.43 -5.99
CA THR A 27 -0.93 -3.77 -5.26
C THR A 27 -0.33 -2.90 -4.17
N ARG A 28 -0.73 -1.63 -4.12
CA ARG A 28 -0.31 -0.71 -3.06
C ARG A 28 -1.46 0.11 -2.52
N TYR A 29 -1.36 0.45 -1.25
CA TYR A 29 -2.30 1.33 -0.56
C TYR A 29 -1.59 2.62 -0.21
N VAL A 30 -2.07 3.73 -0.74
CA VAL A 30 -1.52 5.05 -0.43
C VAL A 30 -2.50 5.78 0.47
N GLY A 31 -2.03 6.17 1.66
CA GLY A 31 -2.82 6.97 2.57
C GLY A 31 -2.38 8.42 2.62
N SER A 32 -3.35 9.32 2.68
CA SER A 32 -3.16 10.76 2.81
C SER A 32 -3.97 11.29 4.00
N ARG A 33 -3.67 12.54 4.40
CA ARG A 33 -4.56 13.29 5.31
C ARG A 33 -5.37 14.30 4.52
N GLU A 34 -6.69 14.14 4.54
CA GLU A 34 -7.63 15.07 3.93
C GLU A 34 -8.58 15.61 4.99
N GLN A 35 -8.58 16.92 5.22
CA GLN A 35 -9.42 17.57 6.24
C GLN A 35 -9.32 16.97 7.65
N GLY A 36 -8.16 16.38 7.98
CA GLY A 36 -7.90 15.72 9.27
C GLY A 36 -8.21 14.22 9.31
N GLU A 37 -8.86 13.68 8.28
CA GLU A 37 -9.19 12.27 8.14
C GLU A 37 -8.10 11.50 7.38
N THR A 38 -7.94 10.21 7.70
CA THR A 38 -7.07 9.31 6.92
C THR A 38 -7.86 8.77 5.74
N VAL A 39 -7.45 9.13 4.53
CA VAL A 39 -8.02 8.63 3.27
C VAL A 39 -7.03 7.66 2.66
N VAL A 40 -7.51 6.52 2.15
CA VAL A 40 -6.67 5.46 1.59
C VAL A 40 -7.17 5.13 0.19
N THR A 41 -6.25 5.08 -0.77
CA THR A 41 -6.53 4.79 -2.17
C THR A 41 -5.71 3.58 -2.61
N THR A 42 -6.35 2.64 -3.28
CA THR A 42 -5.71 1.46 -3.87
C THR A 42 -5.06 1.81 -5.20
N HIS A 43 -3.98 1.13 -5.54
CA HIS A 43 -3.36 1.21 -6.86
C HIS A 43 -3.04 -0.19 -7.38
N PRO A 44 -3.10 -0.41 -8.71
CA PRO A 44 -3.35 0.60 -9.75
C PRO A 44 -4.82 1.05 -9.89
N GLY A 45 -5.76 0.41 -9.18
CA GLY A 45 -7.21 0.63 -9.34
C GLY A 45 -7.71 2.07 -9.09
N GLY A 46 -7.05 2.84 -8.24
CA GLY A 46 -7.43 4.22 -7.90
C GLY A 46 -8.71 4.31 -7.07
N GLU A 47 -9.17 3.20 -6.47
CA GLU A 47 -10.39 3.17 -5.68
C GLU A 47 -10.11 3.58 -4.23
N ARG A 48 -11.03 4.35 -3.64
CA ARG A 48 -10.92 4.70 -2.22
C ARG A 48 -11.33 3.49 -1.38
N LEU A 49 -10.44 3.04 -0.51
CA LEU A 49 -10.77 2.04 0.49
C LEU A 49 -11.73 2.66 1.52
N THR A 50 -12.82 1.96 1.81
CA THR A 50 -13.87 2.43 2.71
C THR A 50 -14.08 1.47 3.89
N PRO A 51 -14.55 1.96 5.06
CA PRO A 51 -14.63 1.14 6.26
C PRO A 51 -15.82 0.15 6.28
N GLU A 52 -16.78 0.23 5.36
CA GLU A 52 -18.05 -0.50 5.49
C GLU A 52 -17.88 -2.02 5.45
N ARG A 53 -16.96 -2.55 4.63
CA ARG A 53 -16.71 -4.01 4.59
C ARG A 53 -16.12 -4.49 5.91
N SER A 54 -15.09 -3.82 6.41
CA SER A 54 -14.42 -4.20 7.67
C SER A 54 -15.31 -3.96 8.90
N LEU A 55 -16.14 -2.91 8.91
CA LEU A 55 -17.09 -2.63 9.98
C LEU A 55 -18.14 -3.75 10.17
N ARG A 56 -18.47 -4.51 9.12
CA ARG A 56 -19.36 -5.68 9.22
C ARG A 56 -18.69 -6.88 9.89
N ILE A 57 -17.36 -6.96 9.86
CA ILE A 57 -16.59 -8.04 10.51
C ILE A 57 -16.28 -7.68 11.96
N ALA A 58 -15.76 -6.48 12.19
CA ALA A 58 -15.50 -5.95 13.53
C ALA A 58 -15.63 -4.43 13.52
N ARG A 59 -16.39 -3.91 14.50
CA ARG A 59 -16.67 -2.48 14.64
C ARG A 59 -15.67 -1.85 15.61
N HIS A 60 -14.46 -1.58 15.14
CA HIS A 60 -13.42 -0.89 15.93
C HIS A 60 -13.59 0.62 15.88
N SER A 61 -13.76 1.20 14.68
CA SER A 61 -13.85 2.65 14.50
C SER A 61 -14.86 3.04 13.41
N PRO A 62 -16.12 3.31 13.77
CA PRO A 62 -17.09 3.89 12.85
C PRO A 62 -16.72 5.30 12.34
N SER A 63 -15.83 5.99 13.06
CA SER A 63 -15.31 7.32 12.68
C SER A 63 -14.23 7.28 11.60
N GLY A 64 -13.80 6.10 11.16
CA GLY A 64 -12.88 5.93 10.03
C GLY A 64 -11.51 5.40 10.41
N PHE A 65 -10.56 5.58 9.49
CA PHE A 65 -9.21 5.04 9.58
C PHE A 65 -8.25 5.97 10.29
N ALA A 66 -7.17 5.39 10.83
CA ALA A 66 -6.00 6.13 11.31
C ALA A 66 -4.76 5.24 11.28
N VAL A 67 -3.59 5.85 11.46
CA VAL A 67 -2.26 5.19 11.44
C VAL A 67 -1.35 5.73 12.55
N GLY A 68 -0.21 5.07 12.78
CA GLY A 68 0.86 5.58 13.67
C GLY A 68 0.62 5.37 15.17
N TYR A 69 -0.33 4.51 15.53
CA TYR A 69 -0.54 4.06 16.92
C TYR A 69 -1.27 2.71 16.96
N ARG A 70 -1.39 2.10 18.15
CA ARG A 70 -1.96 0.75 18.33
C ARG A 70 -3.40 0.78 18.88
N GLY A 71 -4.29 1.53 18.23
CA GLY A 71 -5.68 1.72 18.69
C GLY A 71 -6.76 1.35 17.67
N SER A 72 -7.98 1.84 17.88
CA SER A 72 -9.16 1.40 17.12
C SER A 72 -9.19 1.83 15.65
N GLY A 73 -8.73 3.04 15.32
CA GLY A 73 -8.64 3.50 13.92
C GLY A 73 -7.66 2.65 13.10
N PRO A 74 -6.42 2.43 13.59
CA PRO A 74 -5.45 1.51 13.01
C PRO A 74 -5.98 0.08 12.90
N ALA A 75 -6.70 -0.42 13.92
CA ALA A 75 -7.31 -1.74 13.87
C ALA A 75 -8.38 -1.85 12.75
N GLN A 76 -9.19 -0.80 12.57
CA GLN A 76 -10.19 -0.75 11.51
C GLN A 76 -9.54 -0.71 10.12
N LEU A 77 -8.46 0.05 9.97
CA LEU A 77 -7.69 0.14 8.72
C LEU A 77 -7.00 -1.18 8.41
N ALA A 78 -6.32 -1.80 9.38
CA ALA A 78 -5.67 -3.09 9.21
C ALA A 78 -6.64 -4.16 8.71
N LEU A 79 -7.83 -4.22 9.31
CA LEU A 79 -8.88 -5.15 8.88
C LEU A 79 -9.42 -4.82 7.47
N ALA A 80 -9.52 -3.54 7.11
CA ALA A 80 -9.95 -3.12 5.78
C ALA A 80 -8.95 -3.51 4.70
N VAL A 81 -7.66 -3.24 4.92
CA VAL A 81 -6.58 -3.56 3.98
C VAL A 81 -6.48 -5.07 3.77
N LEU A 82 -6.41 -5.87 4.84
CA LEU A 82 -6.32 -7.34 4.68
C LEU A 82 -7.55 -7.93 4.00
N LEU A 83 -8.75 -7.41 4.29
CA LEU A 83 -9.98 -7.89 3.67
C LEU A 83 -10.07 -7.50 2.19
N ASP A 84 -9.55 -6.33 1.82
CA ASP A 84 -9.48 -5.88 0.44
C ASP A 84 -8.45 -6.70 -0.35
N TYR A 85 -7.24 -6.85 0.21
CA TYR A 85 -6.13 -7.55 -0.42
C TYR A 85 -6.39 -9.05 -0.64
N THR A 86 -6.94 -9.74 0.36
CA THR A 86 -7.11 -11.21 0.32
C THR A 86 -8.48 -11.67 -0.17
N ASP A 87 -9.45 -10.75 -0.23
CA ASP A 87 -10.89 -11.03 -0.31
C ASP A 87 -11.37 -12.15 0.65
N ASN A 88 -10.67 -12.37 1.76
CA ASN A 88 -10.92 -13.46 2.69
C ASN A 88 -11.15 -12.94 4.12
N ALA A 89 -12.41 -12.96 4.54
CA ALA A 89 -12.81 -12.47 5.86
C ALA A 89 -12.21 -13.27 7.04
N ALA A 90 -11.95 -14.57 6.87
CA ALA A 90 -11.37 -15.39 7.92
C ALA A 90 -9.91 -15.02 8.16
N LEU A 91 -9.12 -14.97 7.09
CA LEU A 91 -7.71 -14.55 7.12
C LEU A 91 -7.57 -13.11 7.62
N ALA A 92 -8.37 -12.18 7.10
CA ALA A 92 -8.35 -10.80 7.56
C ALA A 92 -8.65 -10.69 9.06
N ARG A 93 -9.62 -11.47 9.57
CA ARG A 93 -9.96 -11.48 11.00
C ARG A 93 -8.86 -12.09 11.87
N GLU A 94 -8.17 -13.09 11.37
CA GLU A 94 -7.08 -13.77 12.07
C GLU A 94 -5.84 -12.87 12.20
N HIS A 95 -5.47 -12.18 11.13
CA HIS A 95 -4.17 -11.50 11.03
C HIS A 95 -4.19 -9.98 11.30
N TYR A 96 -5.37 -9.31 11.30
CA TYR A 96 -5.39 -7.83 11.36
C TYR A 96 -4.79 -7.24 12.63
N GLN A 97 -4.78 -7.95 13.76
CA GLN A 97 -4.20 -7.40 15.00
C GLN A 97 -2.68 -7.35 14.93
N THR A 98 -2.04 -8.41 14.42
CA THR A 98 -0.60 -8.44 14.16
C THR A 98 -0.24 -7.40 13.11
N PHE A 99 -0.97 -7.37 11.99
CA PHE A 99 -0.77 -6.36 10.94
C PHE A 99 -0.89 -4.93 11.47
N LYS A 100 -1.86 -4.69 12.35
CA LYS A 100 -2.03 -3.39 13.01
C LYS A 100 -0.82 -3.04 13.86
N ASP A 101 -0.33 -3.95 14.69
CA ASP A 101 0.74 -3.64 15.65
C ASP A 101 2.11 -3.46 14.98
N ASP A 102 2.39 -4.28 13.96
CA ASP A 102 3.69 -4.38 13.30
C ASP A 102 3.83 -3.43 12.11
N VAL A 103 2.73 -3.13 11.41
CA VAL A 103 2.75 -2.32 10.18
C VAL A 103 1.95 -1.03 10.35
N ILE A 104 0.62 -1.09 10.45
CA ILE A 104 -0.25 0.11 10.43
C ILE A 104 0.04 1.07 11.59
N GLY A 105 0.35 0.52 12.76
CA GLY A 105 0.68 1.28 13.96
C GLY A 105 2.06 1.93 13.94
N GLN A 106 2.92 1.53 13.00
CA GLN A 106 4.26 2.11 12.79
C GLN A 106 4.29 3.12 11.64
N LEU A 107 3.23 3.20 10.82
CA LEU A 107 3.16 4.13 9.71
C LEU A 107 3.21 5.58 10.17
N GLU A 108 4.04 6.37 9.49
CA GLU A 108 4.18 7.80 9.69
C GLU A 108 3.89 8.52 8.37
N TYR A 109 3.32 9.72 8.46
CA TYR A 109 3.15 10.58 7.30
C TYR A 109 4.48 11.19 6.90
N GLY A 110 4.85 11.01 5.63
CA GLY A 110 6.01 11.64 5.01
C GLY A 110 5.86 13.17 4.89
N ALA A 111 6.91 13.80 4.37
CA ALA A 111 6.95 15.26 4.17
C ALA A 111 5.89 15.77 3.17
N ASP A 112 5.45 14.91 2.25
CA ASP A 112 4.36 15.14 1.30
C ASP A 112 2.98 14.87 1.90
N GLY A 113 2.92 14.46 3.17
CA GLY A 113 1.67 14.14 3.87
C GLY A 113 1.07 12.80 3.46
N THR A 114 1.86 11.87 2.92
CA THR A 114 1.41 10.54 2.53
C THR A 114 2.18 9.41 3.22
N TRP A 115 1.60 8.21 3.22
CA TRP A 115 2.27 6.96 3.52
C TRP A 115 1.88 5.91 2.47
N MET A 116 2.68 4.85 2.34
CA MET A 116 2.44 3.78 1.39
C MET A 116 2.61 2.43 2.06
N LEU A 117 1.76 1.49 1.69
CA LEU A 117 1.92 0.06 1.95
C LEU A 117 2.02 -0.66 0.61
N THR A 118 2.95 -1.60 0.52
CA THR A 118 3.07 -2.52 -0.62
C THR A 118 2.48 -3.89 -0.31
N ASP A 119 2.40 -4.76 -1.30
CA ASP A 119 2.06 -6.17 -1.07
C ASP A 119 3.06 -6.84 -0.12
N ALA A 120 4.35 -6.58 -0.25
CA ALA A 120 5.38 -7.13 0.64
C ALA A 120 5.14 -6.78 2.12
N ASP A 121 4.68 -5.57 2.44
CA ASP A 121 4.32 -5.17 3.81
C ASP A 121 3.13 -5.99 4.34
N ILE A 122 2.20 -6.35 3.45
CA ILE A 122 1.00 -7.12 3.77
C ILE A 122 1.32 -8.61 3.87
N GLU A 123 2.11 -9.15 2.94
CA GLU A 123 2.45 -10.56 2.86
C GLU A 123 3.31 -11.01 4.03
N HIS A 124 4.12 -10.12 4.60
CA HIS A 124 4.94 -10.43 5.78
C HIS A 124 4.13 -10.97 6.98
N VAL A 125 2.84 -10.62 7.08
CA VAL A 125 1.97 -11.08 8.17
C VAL A 125 1.01 -12.21 7.76
N LEU A 126 0.99 -12.58 6.49
CA LEU A 126 0.15 -13.63 5.93
C LEU A 126 0.95 -14.93 5.77
N PRO A 127 0.29 -16.10 5.76
CA PRO A 127 0.95 -17.35 5.43
C PRO A 127 1.30 -17.42 3.93
N ASP A 128 2.42 -18.11 3.61
CA ASP A 128 3.01 -18.17 2.26
C ASP A 128 2.05 -18.64 1.14
N ASP A 129 1.02 -19.43 1.47
CA ASP A 129 0.08 -20.02 0.48
C ASP A 129 -1.06 -19.06 0.06
N VAL A 130 -1.09 -17.85 0.63
CA VAL A 130 -2.21 -16.89 0.52
C VAL A 130 -1.84 -15.62 -0.23
N ALA A 131 -0.54 -15.38 -0.49
CA ALA A 131 -0.09 -14.29 -1.34
C ALA A 131 -0.75 -14.43 -2.73
N PRO A 132 -1.44 -13.39 -3.25
CA PRO A 132 -1.98 -13.43 -4.59
C PRO A 132 -0.84 -13.76 -5.54
N THR A 133 -1.00 -14.84 -6.31
CA THR A 133 0.02 -15.29 -7.25
C THR A 133 0.29 -14.15 -8.24
N ALA A 134 1.52 -13.64 -8.21
CA ALA A 134 2.03 -12.58 -9.09
C ALA A 134 1.75 -12.82 -10.58
#